data_AF-A0A5D3J4T9-F1
#
_entry.id   AF-A0A5D3J4T9-F1
#
_cell.length_a   1.000
_cell.length_b   1.000
_cell.length_c   1.000
_cell.angle_alpha   90.00
_cell.angle_beta   90.00
_cell.angle_gamma   90.00
#
_symmetry.space_group_name_H-M   'P 1'
#
loop_
_entity.id
_entity.type
_entity.pdbx_description
1 polymer ?
#
loop_
_entity_poly.entity_id
_entity_poly.type
_entity_poly.pdbx_seq_one_letter_code
_entity_poly.pdbx_strand_id
1 'polypeptide(L)'
;TGALVNLQLINAEGLKRTLKGGRVKGACHLIDGQKQAGKRLWIAEGYATALTVHHLTGETVMVALSSVNLLSLASLARSKHPACQIILAADRDLNGTGQTKAAAAAEACEGIVALPPVFGDWNDAAMLKGEDATRKAIYAAIRPAAQSPFDTMSEAEFTAMSASDKAWRVHEHYGEALAVDANGQLLSRYEAGIWKVIQPSNFERDVAGLFQRLRAPFSSGRIASVVETLKLIIPQQAAPARRLIGFRNGVLDTQSGLFSPHSKSHWLRTLCDVDFTPPVEGETLETHAPNFWRWLDRAASGNPTKRDVILAALFMVLANRYDWQLFLEVTGPGGSGKSILAEIATMLAGEDNATSANIDTLEDPRKRASLIGFSLIRLPDQEKWSGDGAGLKAITGGDAVSVDPKYQ
;
A
#
# COMPACT_ATOMS: atom_id res chain seq x y z
N THR A 1 -22.56 -12.39 -33.91
CA THR A 1 -23.17 -12.11 -35.22
C THR A 1 -22.47 -10.99 -35.97
N GLY A 2 -21.54 -10.22 -35.36
CA GLY A 2 -20.84 -9.12 -36.05
C GLY A 2 -21.71 -7.91 -36.38
N ALA A 3 -23.02 -7.98 -36.12
CA ALA A 3 -23.95 -6.89 -36.36
C ALA A 3 -23.66 -5.71 -35.42
N LEU A 4 -23.61 -4.51 -36.00
CA LEU A 4 -23.51 -3.26 -35.26
C LEU A 4 -24.79 -3.04 -34.44
N VAL A 5 -24.66 -2.85 -33.13
CA VAL A 5 -25.81 -2.66 -32.22
C VAL A 5 -25.74 -1.40 -31.37
N ASN A 6 -24.59 -0.72 -31.37
CA ASN A 6 -24.35 0.54 -30.69
C ASN A 6 -23.05 1.18 -31.19
N LEU A 7 -22.87 2.48 -30.95
CA LEU A 7 -21.63 3.22 -31.19
C LEU A 7 -21.29 4.07 -29.96
N GLN A 8 -20.00 4.23 -29.67
CA GLN A 8 -19.47 5.22 -28.74
C GLN A 8 -18.72 6.27 -29.56
N LEU A 9 -19.07 7.53 -29.37
CA LEU A 9 -18.45 8.70 -29.98
C LEU A 9 -17.60 9.40 -28.92
N ILE A 10 -16.42 9.87 -29.33
CA ILE A 10 -15.48 10.62 -28.48
C ILE A 10 -15.16 11.91 -29.23
N ASN A 11 -15.36 13.07 -28.61
CA ASN A 11 -15.02 14.36 -29.19
C ASN A 11 -13.56 14.77 -28.84
N ALA A 12 -13.13 15.92 -29.36
CA ALA A 12 -11.78 16.45 -29.12
C ALA A 12 -11.50 16.75 -27.64
N GLU A 13 -12.56 17.02 -26.85
CA GLU A 13 -12.49 17.25 -25.41
C GLU A 13 -12.49 15.94 -24.58
N GLY A 14 -12.55 14.78 -25.23
CA GLY A 14 -12.55 13.47 -24.56
C GLY A 14 -13.91 13.04 -23.99
N LEU A 15 -14.99 13.79 -24.22
CA LEU A 15 -16.34 13.44 -23.80
C LEU A 15 -16.85 12.23 -24.61
N LYS A 16 -17.12 11.14 -23.89
CA LYS A 16 -17.64 9.90 -24.46
C LYS A 16 -19.18 9.90 -24.41
N ARG A 17 -19.83 9.62 -25.54
CA ARG A 17 -21.30 9.46 -25.64
C ARG A 17 -21.66 8.19 -26.39
N THR A 18 -22.65 7.46 -25.91
CA THR A 18 -23.22 6.31 -26.63
C THR A 18 -24.46 6.72 -27.42
N LEU A 19 -24.77 6.00 -28.50
CA LEU A 19 -26.00 6.26 -29.26
C LEU A 19 -27.24 5.96 -28.40
N LYS A 20 -28.15 6.92 -28.33
CA LYS A 20 -29.42 6.78 -27.61
C LYS A 20 -30.24 5.64 -28.21
N GLY A 21 -30.72 4.73 -27.35
CA GLY A 21 -31.49 3.55 -27.76
C GLY A 21 -30.65 2.37 -28.23
N GLY A 22 -29.31 2.50 -28.30
CA GLY A 22 -28.42 1.39 -28.64
C GLY A 22 -28.38 0.31 -27.55
N ARG A 23 -28.15 -0.95 -27.95
CA ARG A 23 -28.05 -2.07 -27.01
C ARG A 23 -26.71 -2.01 -26.27
N VAL A 24 -26.76 -2.02 -24.94
CA VAL A 24 -25.55 -2.05 -24.08
C VAL A 24 -25.32 -3.45 -23.49
N LYS A 25 -26.31 -3.99 -22.77
CA LYS A 25 -26.19 -5.28 -22.07
C LYS A 25 -25.84 -6.41 -23.03
N GLY A 26 -24.73 -7.10 -22.76
CA GLY A 26 -24.24 -8.23 -23.57
C GLY A 26 -23.72 -7.83 -24.97
N ALA A 27 -23.64 -6.54 -25.28
CA ALA A 27 -22.93 -6.05 -26.46
C ALA A 27 -21.44 -5.89 -26.15
N CYS A 28 -20.58 -6.11 -27.14
CA CYS A 28 -19.15 -5.87 -27.03
C CYS A 28 -18.55 -5.62 -28.40
N HIS A 29 -17.39 -4.97 -28.42
CA HIS A 29 -16.47 -5.08 -29.55
C HIS A 29 -15.47 -6.20 -29.27
N LEU A 30 -15.10 -6.97 -30.30
CA LEU A 30 -14.12 -8.05 -30.17
C LEU A 30 -12.88 -7.66 -30.98
N ILE A 31 -11.72 -7.66 -30.32
CA ILE A 31 -10.43 -7.50 -30.95
C ILE A 31 -9.80 -8.89 -31.02
N ASP A 32 -9.72 -9.45 -32.22
CA ASP A 32 -9.27 -10.83 -32.43
C ASP A 32 -7.74 -10.95 -32.27
N GLY A 33 -7.31 -11.81 -31.36
CA GLY A 33 -5.91 -12.17 -31.17
C GLY A 33 -5.36 -13.02 -32.31
N GLN A 34 -4.11 -12.78 -32.71
CA GLN A 34 -3.40 -13.65 -33.66
C GLN A 34 -2.91 -14.95 -32.99
N LYS A 35 -2.78 -14.96 -31.66
CA LYS A 35 -2.42 -16.14 -30.88
C LYS A 35 -3.66 -17.01 -30.61
N GLN A 36 -3.97 -17.92 -31.54
CA GLN A 36 -5.05 -18.90 -31.39
C GLN A 36 -4.74 -20.06 -30.41
N ALA A 37 -3.61 -20.03 -29.71
CA ALA A 37 -3.32 -21.00 -28.65
C ALA A 37 -4.15 -20.67 -27.40
N GLY A 38 -5.42 -21.08 -27.45
CA GLY A 38 -6.47 -20.75 -26.51
C GLY A 38 -6.16 -21.16 -25.08
N LYS A 39 -5.84 -20.18 -24.24
CA LYS A 39 -5.97 -20.30 -22.79
C LYS A 39 -6.57 -19.06 -22.13
N ARG A 40 -6.56 -17.89 -22.79
CA ARG A 40 -6.97 -16.62 -22.16
C ARG A 40 -7.90 -15.80 -23.03
N LEU A 41 -8.89 -15.17 -22.39
CA LEU A 41 -9.81 -14.22 -22.98
C LEU A 41 -9.86 -12.99 -22.08
N TRP A 42 -9.50 -11.83 -22.62
CA TRP A 42 -9.53 -10.59 -21.87
C TRP A 42 -10.87 -9.90 -22.02
N ILE A 43 -11.28 -9.21 -20.97
CA ILE A 43 -12.40 -8.27 -20.98
C ILE A 43 -11.89 -6.96 -20.41
N ALA A 44 -12.05 -5.88 -21.17
CA ALA A 44 -11.65 -4.54 -20.76
C ALA A 44 -12.87 -3.60 -20.72
N GLU A 45 -12.90 -2.68 -19.76
CA GLU A 45 -13.98 -1.68 -19.67
C GLU A 45 -13.93 -0.71 -20.86
N GLY A 46 -12.78 -0.09 -21.11
CA GLY A 46 -12.57 0.90 -22.15
C GLY A 46 -11.90 0.36 -23.41
N TYR A 47 -12.11 1.05 -24.54
CA TYR A 47 -11.48 0.70 -25.82
C TYR A 47 -9.97 0.93 -25.82
N ALA A 48 -9.48 2.00 -25.19
CA ALA A 48 -8.05 2.28 -25.05
C ALA A 48 -7.35 1.17 -24.26
N THR A 49 -7.86 0.85 -23.08
CA THR A 49 -7.44 -0.29 -22.25
C THR A 49 -7.39 -1.59 -23.07
N ALA A 50 -8.44 -1.87 -23.84
CA ALA A 50 -8.52 -3.06 -24.67
C ALA A 50 -7.44 -3.13 -25.76
N LEU A 51 -7.23 -2.02 -26.48
CA LEU A 51 -6.19 -1.93 -27.50
C LEU A 51 -4.80 -2.10 -26.90
N THR A 52 -4.51 -1.46 -25.77
CA THR A 52 -3.20 -1.57 -25.12
C THR A 52 -2.93 -3.00 -24.67
N VAL A 53 -3.91 -3.65 -24.02
CA VAL A 53 -3.79 -5.06 -23.63
C VAL A 53 -3.61 -5.96 -24.86
N HIS A 54 -4.39 -5.76 -25.92
CA HIS A 54 -4.25 -6.52 -27.16
C HIS A 54 -2.88 -6.34 -27.81
N HIS A 55 -2.40 -5.09 -27.94
CA HIS A 55 -1.09 -4.76 -28.50
C HIS A 55 0.06 -5.40 -27.71
N LEU A 56 -0.03 -5.40 -26.38
CA LEU A 56 1.02 -5.95 -25.51
C LEU A 56 0.96 -7.46 -25.30
N THR A 57 -0.15 -8.12 -25.61
CA THR A 57 -0.30 -9.57 -25.41
C THR A 57 -0.41 -10.36 -26.72
N GLY A 58 -1.02 -9.75 -27.74
CA GLY A 58 -1.49 -10.39 -28.96
C GLY A 58 -2.71 -11.29 -28.75
N GLU A 59 -3.36 -11.21 -27.59
CA GLU A 59 -4.49 -12.07 -27.18
C GLU A 59 -5.84 -11.41 -27.51
N THR A 60 -6.89 -12.22 -27.54
CA THR A 60 -8.26 -11.75 -27.82
C THR A 60 -8.80 -10.93 -26.66
N VAL A 61 -9.37 -9.75 -26.97
CA VAL A 61 -9.94 -8.83 -25.98
C VAL A 61 -11.38 -8.47 -26.34
N MET A 62 -12.28 -8.63 -25.39
CA MET A 62 -13.67 -8.15 -25.45
C MET A 62 -13.77 -6.78 -24.79
N VAL A 63 -14.31 -5.80 -25.50
CA VAL A 63 -14.49 -4.44 -25.00
C VAL A 63 -15.92 -4.27 -24.50
N ALA A 64 -16.08 -3.98 -23.21
CA ALA A 64 -17.39 -3.77 -22.59
C ALA A 64 -17.98 -2.38 -22.90
N LEU A 65 -17.13 -1.39 -23.17
CA LEU A 65 -17.43 0.03 -23.41
C LEU A 65 -18.06 0.78 -22.22
N SER A 66 -18.41 0.07 -21.14
CA SER A 66 -18.97 0.65 -19.91
C SER A 66 -18.89 -0.34 -18.74
N SER A 67 -18.56 0.15 -17.55
CA SER A 67 -18.56 -0.63 -16.32
C SER A 67 -19.88 -1.33 -15.99
N VAL A 68 -21.04 -0.78 -16.37
CA VAL A 68 -22.34 -1.43 -16.10
C VAL A 68 -22.55 -2.70 -16.95
N ASN A 69 -21.82 -2.82 -18.06
CA ASN A 69 -21.89 -3.98 -18.95
C ASN A 69 -20.89 -5.07 -18.54
N LEU A 70 -19.86 -4.72 -17.75
CA LEU A 70 -18.73 -5.59 -17.41
C LEU A 70 -19.17 -6.94 -16.82
N LEU A 71 -20.05 -6.91 -15.80
CA LEU A 71 -20.59 -8.12 -15.18
C LEU A 71 -21.35 -8.99 -16.18
N SER A 72 -22.24 -8.38 -16.97
CA SER A 72 -23.04 -9.12 -17.95
C SER A 72 -22.18 -9.74 -19.06
N LEU A 73 -21.08 -9.06 -19.42
CA LEU A 73 -20.14 -9.54 -20.43
C LEU A 73 -19.26 -10.66 -19.89
N ALA A 74 -18.84 -10.59 -18.63
CA ALA A 74 -18.09 -11.64 -17.95
C ALA A 74 -18.88 -12.96 -17.89
N SER A 75 -20.15 -12.91 -17.48
CA SER A 75 -21.02 -14.10 -17.50
C SER A 75 -21.23 -14.65 -18.91
N LEU A 76 -21.41 -13.78 -19.91
CA LEU A 76 -21.54 -14.19 -21.31
C LEU A 76 -20.26 -14.84 -21.84
N ALA A 77 -19.10 -14.28 -21.51
CA ALA A 77 -17.79 -14.80 -21.89
C ALA A 77 -17.58 -16.20 -21.30
N ARG A 78 -17.90 -16.42 -20.01
CA ARG A 78 -17.83 -17.75 -19.38
C ARG A 78 -18.75 -18.77 -20.04
N SER A 79 -19.98 -18.38 -20.34
CA SER A 79 -20.92 -19.27 -21.03
C SER A 79 -20.45 -19.69 -22.41
N LYS A 80 -19.84 -18.79 -23.18
CA LYS A 80 -19.34 -19.07 -24.54
C LYS A 80 -17.97 -19.73 -24.58
N HIS A 81 -17.13 -19.44 -23.60
CA HIS A 81 -15.73 -19.86 -23.55
C HIS A 81 -15.41 -20.54 -22.21
N PRO A 82 -16.07 -21.68 -21.89
CA PRO A 82 -15.96 -22.31 -20.58
C PRO A 82 -14.53 -22.77 -20.25
N ALA A 83 -13.73 -23.11 -21.26
CA ALA A 83 -12.34 -23.57 -21.09
C ALA A 83 -11.30 -22.43 -21.05
N CYS A 84 -11.70 -21.17 -21.29
CA CYS A 84 -10.77 -20.04 -21.25
C CYS A 84 -10.59 -19.51 -19.82
N GLN A 85 -9.37 -19.10 -19.49
CA GLN A 85 -9.09 -18.23 -18.36
C GLN A 85 -9.55 -16.82 -18.71
N ILE A 86 -10.56 -16.32 -18.01
CA ILE A 86 -11.12 -14.98 -18.26
C ILE A 86 -10.36 -13.98 -17.40
N ILE A 87 -9.89 -12.90 -18.01
CA ILE A 87 -9.12 -11.86 -17.32
C ILE A 87 -9.81 -10.51 -17.52
N LEU A 88 -10.06 -9.82 -16.41
CA LEU A 88 -10.69 -8.51 -16.36
C LEU A 88 -9.56 -7.47 -16.31
N ALA A 89 -9.24 -6.86 -17.45
CA ALA A 89 -8.34 -5.70 -17.50
C ALA A 89 -9.11 -4.47 -17.03
N ALA A 90 -8.94 -4.13 -15.76
CA ALA A 90 -9.71 -3.09 -15.09
C ALA A 90 -8.86 -1.86 -14.79
N ASP A 91 -9.53 -0.73 -14.62
CA ASP A 91 -8.91 0.53 -14.25
C ASP A 91 -8.61 0.51 -12.74
N ARG A 92 -7.50 1.16 -12.35
CA ARG A 92 -7.14 1.36 -10.95
C ARG A 92 -7.57 2.76 -10.52
N ASP A 93 -8.79 2.87 -10.02
CA ASP A 93 -9.33 4.13 -9.53
C ASP A 93 -8.82 4.44 -8.11
N LEU A 94 -8.62 5.73 -7.81
CA LEU A 94 -8.27 6.17 -6.46
C LEU A 94 -9.35 5.85 -5.42
N ASN A 95 -10.62 5.84 -5.84
CA ASN A 95 -11.77 5.55 -4.98
C ASN A 95 -12.16 4.06 -4.94
N GLY A 96 -11.43 3.18 -5.65
CA GLY A 96 -11.68 1.73 -5.65
C GLY A 96 -12.87 1.26 -6.51
N THR A 97 -13.54 2.14 -7.26
CA THR A 97 -14.77 1.78 -7.99
C THR A 97 -14.51 0.75 -9.08
N GLY A 98 -13.55 0.99 -9.97
CA GLY A 98 -13.17 0.06 -11.04
C GLY A 98 -12.74 -1.31 -10.52
N GLN A 99 -11.95 -1.32 -9.44
CA GLN A 99 -11.49 -2.53 -8.76
C GLN A 99 -12.67 -3.34 -8.21
N THR A 100 -13.62 -2.69 -7.54
CA THR A 100 -14.79 -3.35 -6.95
C THR A 100 -15.68 -3.98 -8.02
N LYS A 101 -15.92 -3.26 -9.13
CA LYS A 101 -16.74 -3.77 -10.23
C LYS A 101 -16.05 -4.92 -10.97
N ALA A 102 -14.74 -4.83 -11.16
CA ALA A 102 -13.95 -5.88 -11.78
C ALA A 102 -13.91 -7.14 -10.91
N ALA A 103 -13.79 -6.98 -9.58
CA ALA A 103 -13.84 -8.09 -8.64
C ALA A 103 -15.19 -8.83 -8.72
N ALA A 104 -16.31 -8.10 -8.71
CA ALA A 104 -17.64 -8.70 -8.86
C ALA A 104 -17.81 -9.42 -10.22
N ALA A 105 -17.27 -8.85 -11.29
CA ALA A 105 -17.31 -9.49 -12.61
C ALA A 105 -16.43 -10.75 -12.67
N ALA A 106 -15.24 -10.71 -12.07
CA ALA A 106 -14.33 -11.85 -11.98
C ALA A 106 -14.94 -12.99 -11.15
N GLU A 107 -15.58 -12.69 -10.02
CA GLU A 107 -16.29 -13.69 -9.20
C GLU A 107 -17.38 -14.39 -10.01
N ALA A 108 -18.20 -13.64 -10.75
CA ALA A 108 -19.28 -14.18 -11.56
C ALA A 108 -18.84 -15.03 -12.76
N CYS A 109 -17.54 -15.00 -13.11
CA CYS A 109 -17.00 -15.76 -14.23
C CYS A 109 -15.80 -16.63 -13.86
N GLU A 110 -15.46 -16.81 -12.58
CA GLU A 110 -14.23 -17.48 -12.13
C GLU A 110 -13.00 -16.94 -12.87
N GLY A 111 -12.92 -15.61 -12.96
CA GLY A 111 -11.89 -14.86 -13.67
C GLY A 111 -10.82 -14.29 -12.75
N ILE A 112 -9.85 -13.60 -13.36
CA ILE A 112 -8.76 -12.90 -12.66
C ILE A 112 -8.88 -11.41 -12.95
N VAL A 113 -8.71 -10.57 -11.93
CA VAL A 113 -8.61 -9.10 -12.12
C VAL A 113 -7.16 -8.72 -12.36
N ALA A 114 -6.90 -8.00 -13.46
CA ALA A 114 -5.60 -7.42 -13.76
C ALA A 114 -5.70 -5.89 -13.68
N LEU A 115 -4.97 -5.30 -12.72
CA LEU A 115 -4.91 -3.86 -12.50
C LEU A 115 -3.57 -3.28 -12.98
N PRO A 116 -3.56 -2.08 -13.59
CA PRO A 116 -2.33 -1.42 -13.99
C PRO A 116 -1.44 -1.13 -12.77
N PRO A 117 -0.11 -0.98 -12.96
CA PRO A 117 0.83 -0.63 -11.89
C PRO A 117 0.78 0.85 -11.48
N VAL A 118 -0.16 1.62 -12.02
CA VAL A 118 -0.39 3.05 -11.79
C VAL A 118 -1.87 3.26 -11.48
N PHE A 119 -2.24 4.41 -10.91
CA PHE A 119 -3.65 4.84 -10.91
C PHE A 119 -4.02 5.29 -12.32
N GLY A 120 -5.20 4.90 -12.79
CA GLY A 120 -5.63 5.06 -14.19
C GLY A 120 -5.82 3.72 -14.89
N ASP A 121 -5.76 3.73 -16.22
CA ASP A 121 -5.96 2.54 -17.06
C ASP A 121 -4.62 1.91 -17.54
N TRP A 122 -4.71 0.84 -18.31
CA TRP A 122 -3.53 0.16 -18.87
C TRP A 122 -2.81 1.00 -19.95
N ASN A 123 -3.51 1.93 -20.60
CA ASN A 123 -2.90 2.86 -21.54
C ASN A 123 -2.08 3.93 -20.80
N ASP A 124 -2.57 4.45 -19.68
CA ASP A 124 -1.82 5.35 -18.79
C ASP A 124 -0.53 4.68 -18.29
N ALA A 125 -0.60 3.40 -17.93
CA ALA A 125 0.57 2.61 -17.57
C ALA A 125 1.61 2.55 -18.71
N ALA A 126 1.15 2.28 -19.93
CA ALA A 126 2.03 2.22 -21.10
C ALA A 126 2.68 3.57 -21.41
N MET A 127 1.94 4.67 -21.29
CA MET A 127 2.46 6.02 -21.49
C MET A 127 3.46 6.42 -20.40
N LEU A 128 3.19 6.09 -19.14
CA LEU A 128 4.01 6.53 -18.02
C LEU A 128 5.25 5.64 -17.78
N LYS A 129 5.13 4.33 -18.01
CA LYS A 129 6.17 3.33 -17.69
C LYS A 129 6.81 2.70 -18.93
N GLY A 130 6.25 2.92 -20.11
CA GLY A 130 6.68 2.27 -21.35
C GLY A 130 6.06 0.88 -21.54
N GLU A 131 6.11 0.39 -22.79
CA GLU A 131 5.47 -0.87 -23.19
C GLU A 131 6.06 -2.10 -22.49
N ASP A 132 7.38 -2.19 -22.36
CA ASP A 132 8.04 -3.37 -21.78
C ASP A 132 7.72 -3.55 -20.30
N ALA A 133 7.75 -2.46 -19.52
CA ALA A 133 7.38 -2.48 -18.11
C ALA A 133 5.90 -2.84 -17.94
N THR A 134 5.03 -2.28 -18.79
CA THR A 134 3.59 -2.55 -18.77
C THR A 134 3.30 -3.99 -19.14
N ARG A 135 3.97 -4.55 -20.16
CA ARG A 135 3.87 -5.95 -20.54
C ARG A 135 4.26 -6.89 -19.39
N LYS A 136 5.36 -6.59 -18.70
CA LYS A 136 5.76 -7.36 -17.50
C LYS A 136 4.71 -7.25 -16.39
N ALA A 137 4.14 -6.07 -16.16
CA ALA A 137 3.08 -5.87 -15.17
C ALA A 137 1.80 -6.64 -15.50
N ILE A 138 1.38 -6.68 -16.78
CA ILE A 138 0.25 -7.49 -17.26
C ILE A 138 0.46 -8.96 -16.90
N TYR A 139 1.61 -9.53 -17.27
CA TYR A 139 1.89 -10.94 -17.01
C TYR A 139 2.08 -11.25 -15.51
N ALA A 140 2.62 -10.31 -14.74
CA ALA A 140 2.71 -10.45 -13.28
C ALA A 140 1.32 -10.47 -12.64
N ALA A 141 0.40 -9.60 -13.07
CA ALA A 141 -0.95 -9.48 -12.53
C ALA A 141 -1.81 -10.74 -12.74
N ILE A 142 -1.53 -11.52 -13.79
CA ILE A 142 -2.29 -12.74 -14.12
C ILE A 142 -1.57 -14.03 -13.71
N ARG A 143 -0.38 -13.91 -13.10
CA ARG A 143 0.35 -15.07 -12.59
C ARG A 143 -0.45 -15.65 -11.42
N PRO A 144 -0.77 -16.95 -11.42
CA PRO A 144 -1.41 -17.59 -10.27
C PRO A 144 -0.59 -17.34 -9.01
N ALA A 145 -1.27 -17.12 -7.88
CA ALA A 145 -0.59 -17.07 -6.60
C ALA A 145 0.21 -18.37 -6.41
N ALA A 146 1.49 -18.23 -6.02
CA ALA A 146 2.30 -19.39 -5.71
C ALA A 146 1.64 -20.14 -4.55
N GLN A 147 1.38 -21.44 -4.74
CA GLN A 147 0.90 -22.27 -3.64
C GLN A 147 1.97 -22.31 -2.56
N SER A 148 1.55 -22.34 -1.29
CA SER A 148 2.53 -22.46 -0.24
C SER A 148 3.24 -23.81 -0.33
N PRO A 149 4.57 -23.84 -0.13
CA PRO A 149 5.27 -25.10 0.03
C PRO A 149 4.63 -25.97 1.13
N PHE A 150 4.11 -25.36 2.20
CA PHE A 150 3.48 -26.05 3.33
C PHE A 150 2.10 -26.64 3.02
N ASP A 151 1.53 -26.36 1.85
CA ASP A 151 0.26 -26.94 1.39
C ASP A 151 0.48 -28.11 0.42
N THR A 152 1.71 -28.28 -0.11
CA THR A 152 2.02 -29.22 -1.20
C THR A 152 3.06 -30.28 -0.83
N MET A 153 3.97 -30.00 0.10
CA MET A 153 5.01 -30.96 0.52
C MET A 153 4.51 -31.96 1.56
N SER A 154 5.21 -33.09 1.69
CA SER A 154 4.94 -34.08 2.74
C SER A 154 5.68 -33.80 4.05
N GLU A 155 5.17 -34.34 5.16
CA GLU A 155 5.82 -34.30 6.48
C GLU A 155 7.24 -34.88 6.45
N ALA A 156 7.41 -36.01 5.75
CA ALA A 156 8.69 -36.74 5.70
C ALA A 156 9.76 -35.93 4.95
N GLU A 157 9.41 -35.36 3.79
CA GLU A 157 10.30 -34.50 3.02
C GLU A 157 10.72 -33.28 3.85
N PHE A 158 9.76 -32.61 4.49
CA PHE A 158 10.05 -31.44 5.31
C PHE A 158 10.90 -31.79 6.53
N THR A 159 10.64 -32.91 7.20
CA THR A 159 11.38 -33.29 8.41
C THR A 159 12.86 -33.56 8.10
N ALA A 160 13.14 -34.19 6.95
CA ALA A 160 14.48 -34.51 6.48
C ALA A 160 15.32 -33.28 6.06
N MET A 161 14.69 -32.12 5.81
CA MET A 161 15.38 -30.89 5.40
C MET A 161 16.31 -30.32 6.48
N SER A 162 17.40 -29.69 6.03
CA SER A 162 18.28 -28.89 6.88
C SER A 162 17.57 -27.64 7.42
N ALA A 163 18.19 -26.95 8.39
CA ALA A 163 17.65 -25.69 8.92
C ALA A 163 17.58 -24.59 7.83
N SER A 164 18.58 -24.51 6.95
CA SER A 164 18.59 -23.57 5.82
C SER A 164 17.52 -23.90 4.79
N ASP A 165 17.31 -25.18 4.48
CA ASP A 165 16.24 -25.57 3.53
C ASP A 165 14.86 -25.24 4.10
N LYS A 166 14.63 -25.52 5.39
CA LYS A 166 13.40 -25.13 6.09
C LYS A 166 13.19 -23.61 6.08
N ALA A 167 14.25 -22.84 6.31
CA ALA A 167 14.19 -21.38 6.23
C ALA A 167 13.83 -20.90 4.81
N TRP A 168 14.38 -21.51 3.75
CA TRP A 168 13.97 -21.22 2.37
C TRP A 168 12.48 -21.54 2.13
N ARG A 169 11.94 -22.63 2.69
CA ARG A 169 10.49 -22.92 2.60
C ARG A 169 9.64 -21.86 3.29
N VAL A 170 10.09 -21.35 4.44
CA VAL A 170 9.44 -20.22 5.11
C VAL A 170 9.53 -18.96 4.24
N HIS A 171 10.68 -18.65 3.65
CA HIS A 171 10.82 -17.53 2.72
C HIS A 171 9.88 -17.66 1.51
N GLU A 172 9.81 -18.83 0.89
CA GLU A 172 8.90 -19.12 -0.22
C GLU A 172 7.42 -18.96 0.18
N HIS A 173 7.04 -19.37 1.39
CA HIS A 173 5.68 -19.20 1.92
C HIS A 173 5.28 -17.72 2.03
N TYR A 174 6.17 -16.88 2.57
CA TYR A 174 5.90 -15.44 2.70
C TYR A 174 6.25 -14.64 1.43
N GLY A 175 6.96 -15.24 0.47
CA GLY A 175 7.51 -14.57 -0.70
C GLY A 175 8.33 -13.34 -0.34
N GLU A 176 8.15 -12.26 -1.10
CA GLU A 176 8.83 -10.98 -0.88
C GLU A 176 8.20 -10.16 0.28
N ALA A 177 7.47 -10.78 1.21
CA ALA A 177 6.79 -10.05 2.28
C ALA A 177 7.62 -9.93 3.57
N LEU A 178 8.85 -10.45 3.63
CA LEU A 178 9.72 -10.38 4.80
C LEU A 178 11.01 -9.61 4.51
N ALA A 179 11.48 -8.88 5.50
CA ALA A 179 12.78 -8.21 5.48
C ALA A 179 13.34 -8.09 6.90
N VAL A 180 14.66 -7.90 7.01
CA VAL A 180 15.31 -7.53 8.27
C VAL A 180 15.74 -6.06 8.27
N ASP A 181 15.87 -5.46 9.44
CA ASP A 181 16.49 -4.14 9.57
C ASP A 181 17.98 -4.15 9.15
N ALA A 182 18.59 -2.96 9.13
CA ALA A 182 19.98 -2.79 8.71
C ALA A 182 20.98 -3.62 9.56
N ASN A 183 20.64 -3.92 10.82
CA ASN A 183 21.49 -4.72 11.70
C ASN A 183 21.17 -6.24 11.63
N GLY A 184 20.18 -6.64 10.83
CA GLY A 184 19.78 -8.04 10.69
C GLY A 184 19.05 -8.63 11.90
N GLN A 185 18.59 -7.81 12.85
CA GLN A 185 18.02 -8.23 14.13
C GLN A 185 16.50 -8.28 14.09
N LEU A 186 15.88 -7.19 13.64
CA LEU A 186 14.45 -6.97 13.68
C LEU A 186 13.82 -7.44 12.37
N LEU A 187 12.94 -8.43 12.48
CA LEU A 187 12.17 -8.92 11.35
C LEU A 187 10.94 -8.05 11.15
N SER A 188 10.66 -7.71 9.89
CA SER A 188 9.47 -6.96 9.49
C SER A 188 8.72 -7.70 8.41
N ARG A 189 7.40 -7.47 8.35
CA ARG A 189 6.55 -7.97 7.28
C ARG A 189 5.85 -6.83 6.58
N TYR A 190 5.73 -6.97 5.26
CA TYR A 190 4.99 -6.06 4.43
C TYR A 190 3.50 -6.37 4.47
N GLU A 191 2.73 -5.46 5.05
CA GLU A 191 1.28 -5.57 5.21
C GLU A 191 0.63 -4.21 4.96
N ALA A 192 -0.52 -4.19 4.28
CA ALA A 192 -1.31 -2.98 4.04
C ALA A 192 -0.51 -1.77 3.48
N GLY A 193 0.50 -2.02 2.64
CA GLY A 193 1.29 -0.97 1.99
C GLY A 193 2.59 -0.58 2.68
N ILE A 194 2.82 -1.06 3.91
CA ILE A 194 3.96 -0.66 4.76
C ILE A 194 4.69 -1.88 5.37
N TRP A 195 5.92 -1.66 5.79
CA TRP A 195 6.74 -2.63 6.52
C TRP A 195 6.56 -2.44 8.03
N LYS A 196 5.89 -3.38 8.70
CA LYS A 196 5.71 -3.39 10.15
C LYS A 196 6.69 -4.36 10.82
N VAL A 197 7.33 -3.91 11.89
CA VAL A 197 8.20 -4.76 12.72
C VAL A 197 7.34 -5.82 13.42
N ILE A 198 7.77 -7.08 13.37
CA ILE A 198 7.09 -8.19 14.03
C ILE A 198 7.85 -8.55 15.31
N GLN A 199 7.10 -8.74 16.40
CA GLN A 199 7.67 -9.27 17.63
C GLN A 199 8.22 -10.70 17.41
N PRO A 200 9.46 -11.01 17.86
CA PRO A 200 10.08 -12.32 17.60
C PRO A 200 9.19 -13.50 18.01
N SER A 201 8.57 -13.43 19.18
CA SER A 201 7.68 -14.48 19.70
C SER A 201 6.42 -14.71 18.87
N ASN A 202 5.88 -13.65 18.25
CA ASN A 202 4.75 -13.77 17.34
C ASN A 202 5.18 -14.44 16.03
N PHE A 203 6.33 -14.08 15.49
CA PHE A 203 6.84 -14.70 14.26
C PHE A 203 7.24 -16.16 14.47
N GLU A 204 7.86 -16.49 15.61
CA GLU A 204 8.13 -17.89 15.99
C GLU A 204 6.85 -18.72 16.08
N ARG A 205 5.77 -18.15 16.63
CA ARG A 205 4.44 -18.80 16.67
C ARG A 205 3.91 -19.04 15.25
N ASP A 206 4.05 -18.08 14.35
CA ASP A 206 3.63 -18.24 12.95
C ASP A 206 4.42 -19.37 12.28
N VAL A 207 5.75 -19.43 12.45
CA VAL A 207 6.58 -20.51 11.90
C VAL A 207 6.22 -21.87 12.51
N ALA A 208 5.94 -21.94 13.81
CA ALA A 208 5.44 -23.16 14.44
C ALA A 208 4.10 -23.61 13.82
N GLY A 209 3.21 -22.67 13.49
CA GLY A 209 1.98 -22.94 12.75
C GLY A 209 2.23 -23.57 11.38
N LEU A 210 3.30 -23.20 10.67
CA LEU A 210 3.67 -23.82 9.40
C LEU A 210 4.12 -25.27 9.57
N PHE A 211 4.88 -25.58 10.62
CA PHE A 211 5.23 -26.96 10.96
C PHE A 211 3.97 -27.81 11.26
N GLN A 212 3.02 -27.24 12.01
CA GLN A 212 1.77 -27.90 12.36
C GLN A 212 0.91 -28.24 11.13
N ARG A 213 0.88 -27.38 10.10
CA ARG A 213 0.15 -27.67 8.85
C ARG A 213 0.64 -28.95 8.18
N LEU A 214 1.94 -29.19 8.22
CA LEU A 214 2.58 -30.41 7.74
C LEU A 214 2.56 -31.57 8.74
N ARG A 215 1.99 -31.36 9.93
CA ARG A 215 2.06 -32.28 11.08
C ARG A 215 3.50 -32.62 11.51
N ALA A 216 4.46 -31.79 11.14
CA ALA A 216 5.86 -32.00 11.44
C ALA A 216 6.18 -31.63 12.91
N PRO A 217 7.00 -32.42 13.61
CA PRO A 217 7.38 -32.13 14.99
C PRO A 217 8.32 -30.92 15.07
N PHE A 218 8.15 -30.11 16.12
CA PHE A 218 9.00 -28.94 16.39
C PHE A 218 9.28 -28.77 17.89
N SER A 219 10.32 -27.98 18.18
CA SER A 219 10.68 -27.51 19.51
C SER A 219 11.03 -26.03 19.42
N SER A 220 11.04 -25.32 20.55
CA SER A 220 11.43 -23.90 20.60
C SER A 220 12.79 -23.65 19.95
N GLY A 221 13.81 -24.44 20.30
CA GLY A 221 15.15 -24.31 19.70
C GLY A 221 15.19 -24.57 18.19
N ARG A 222 14.36 -25.50 17.67
CA ARG A 222 14.28 -25.75 16.23
C ARG A 222 13.63 -24.58 15.49
N ILE A 223 12.57 -24.00 16.06
CA ILE A 223 11.90 -22.84 15.49
C ILE A 223 12.85 -21.63 15.50
N ALA A 224 13.49 -21.35 16.63
CA ALA A 224 14.46 -20.27 16.75
C ALA A 224 15.59 -20.42 15.72
N SER A 225 16.15 -21.62 15.56
CA SER A 225 17.19 -21.89 14.55
C SER A 225 16.73 -21.61 13.12
N VAL A 226 15.49 -21.96 12.75
CA VAL A 226 14.94 -21.65 11.43
C VAL A 226 14.73 -20.15 11.25
N VAL A 227 14.23 -19.44 12.27
CA VAL A 227 14.03 -17.98 12.22
C VAL A 227 15.36 -17.25 12.10
N GLU A 228 16.36 -17.60 12.89
CA GLU A 228 17.70 -17.00 12.79
C GLU A 228 18.36 -17.28 11.44
N THR A 229 18.18 -18.49 10.90
CA THR A 229 18.68 -18.81 9.55
C THR A 229 17.93 -18.02 8.47
N LEU A 230 16.62 -17.83 8.63
CA LEU A 230 15.80 -17.04 7.70
C LEU A 230 16.25 -15.58 7.62
N LYS A 231 16.66 -14.97 8.74
CA LYS A 231 17.20 -13.60 8.77
C LYS A 231 18.43 -13.41 7.87
N LEU A 232 19.18 -14.48 7.61
CA LEU A 232 20.34 -14.46 6.70
C LEU A 232 19.95 -14.53 5.22
N ILE A 233 18.71 -14.96 4.92
CA ILE A 233 18.20 -15.19 3.56
C ILE A 233 17.40 -13.99 3.06
N ILE A 234 16.56 -13.42 3.93
CA ILE A 234 15.63 -12.34 3.56
C ILE A 234 16.36 -11.00 3.35
N PRO A 235 15.86 -10.11 2.48
CA PRO A 235 16.54 -8.85 2.19
C PRO A 235 16.63 -7.92 3.39
N GLN A 236 17.69 -7.12 3.43
CA GLN A 236 17.80 -5.99 4.34
C GLN A 236 16.97 -4.81 3.84
N GLN A 237 16.27 -4.16 4.76
CA GLN A 237 15.50 -2.94 4.49
C GLN A 237 16.43 -1.79 4.11
N ALA A 238 16.05 -1.03 3.08
CA ALA A 238 16.63 0.27 2.83
C ALA A 238 15.86 1.37 3.60
N ALA A 239 16.49 2.54 3.74
CA ALA A 239 15.80 3.71 4.26
C ALA A 239 14.70 4.17 3.27
N PRO A 240 13.47 4.45 3.73
CA PRO A 240 12.46 5.03 2.85
C PRO A 240 12.92 6.38 2.32
N ALA A 241 12.64 6.64 1.03
CA ALA A 241 12.97 7.93 0.44
C ALA A 241 12.11 9.02 1.09
N ARG A 242 12.75 10.06 1.64
CA ARG A 242 12.08 11.15 2.39
C ARG A 242 11.04 11.94 1.59
N ARG A 243 11.10 11.88 0.26
CA ARG A 243 10.11 12.49 -0.63
C ARG A 243 8.80 11.69 -0.73
N LEU A 244 8.75 10.48 -0.18
CA LEU A 244 7.58 9.62 -0.26
C LEU A 244 6.73 9.79 0.99
N ILE A 245 5.46 10.11 0.79
CA ILE A 245 4.45 10.15 1.85
C ILE A 245 3.44 9.04 1.57
N GLY A 246 3.34 8.09 2.51
CA GLY A 246 2.35 7.02 2.45
C GLY A 246 0.99 7.52 2.94
N PHE A 247 -0.06 7.24 2.18
CA PHE A 247 -1.46 7.42 2.52
C PHE A 247 -2.16 6.06 2.53
N ARG A 248 -3.35 5.97 3.12
CA ARG A 248 -4.11 4.72 3.13
C ARG A 248 -4.29 4.12 1.72
N ASN A 249 -4.60 4.97 0.74
CA ASN A 249 -4.85 4.56 -0.64
C ASN A 249 -3.62 4.59 -1.57
N GLY A 250 -2.41 4.96 -1.13
CA GLY A 250 -1.23 4.97 -2.02
C GLY A 250 -0.07 5.81 -1.50
N VAL A 251 0.84 6.21 -2.39
CA VAL A 251 2.07 6.93 -2.05
C VAL A 251 2.24 8.15 -2.93
N LEU A 252 2.39 9.32 -2.30
CA LEU A 252 2.73 10.58 -2.97
C LEU A 252 4.24 10.77 -3.01
N ASP A 253 4.81 11.00 -4.18
CA ASP A 253 6.16 11.51 -4.34
C ASP A 253 6.12 13.03 -4.38
N THR A 254 6.58 13.70 -3.32
CA THR A 254 6.52 15.16 -3.17
C THR A 254 7.42 15.92 -4.12
N GLN A 255 8.37 15.25 -4.79
CA GLN A 255 9.26 15.88 -5.76
C GLN A 255 8.62 15.94 -7.14
N SER A 256 7.99 14.84 -7.56
CA SER A 256 7.33 14.74 -8.87
C SER A 256 5.85 15.13 -8.85
N GLY A 257 5.22 15.13 -7.67
CA GLY A 257 3.77 15.26 -7.51
C GLY A 257 3.00 14.00 -7.92
N LEU A 258 3.68 12.92 -8.32
CA LEU A 258 3.04 11.69 -8.76
C LEU A 258 2.49 10.91 -7.56
N PHE A 259 1.21 10.59 -7.61
CA PHE A 259 0.59 9.63 -6.70
C PHE A 259 0.56 8.24 -7.33
N SER A 260 1.07 7.24 -6.61
CA SER A 260 1.27 5.88 -7.12
C SER A 260 0.78 4.82 -6.14
N PRO A 261 0.43 3.61 -6.59
CA PRO A 261 0.09 2.53 -5.69
C PRO A 261 1.24 2.20 -4.73
N HIS A 262 0.89 1.59 -3.60
CA HIS A 262 1.88 1.07 -2.65
C HIS A 262 2.85 0.09 -3.30
N SER A 263 4.12 0.18 -2.89
CA SER A 263 5.18 -0.71 -3.35
C SER A 263 6.11 -1.09 -2.20
N LYS A 264 6.49 -2.37 -2.15
CA LYS A 264 7.49 -2.91 -1.22
C LYS A 264 8.84 -2.21 -1.34
N SER A 265 9.21 -1.82 -2.57
CA SER A 265 10.47 -1.14 -2.86
C SER A 265 10.56 0.28 -2.28
N HIS A 266 9.44 0.87 -1.84
CA HIS A 266 9.45 2.18 -1.19
C HIS A 266 9.92 2.13 0.27
N TRP A 267 9.93 0.94 0.88
CA TRP A 267 10.35 0.73 2.27
C TRP A 267 9.62 1.62 3.30
N LEU A 268 8.41 2.07 2.98
CA LEU A 268 7.58 2.85 3.89
C LEU A 268 7.27 2.01 5.13
N ARG A 269 7.43 2.62 6.30
CA ARG A 269 7.17 1.99 7.60
C ARG A 269 5.87 2.46 8.23
N THR A 270 5.40 3.62 7.77
CA THR A 270 4.23 4.32 8.28
C THR A 270 3.43 4.85 7.09
N LEU A 271 2.14 5.05 7.32
CA LEU A 271 1.23 5.73 6.41
C LEU A 271 0.31 6.64 7.21
N CYS A 272 -0.16 7.71 6.56
CA CYS A 272 -1.22 8.56 7.08
C CYS A 272 -2.54 7.80 7.02
N ASP A 273 -3.35 7.90 8.06
CA ASP A 273 -4.65 7.20 8.15
C ASP A 273 -5.75 7.85 7.30
N VAL A 274 -5.38 8.66 6.31
CA VAL A 274 -6.30 9.35 5.39
C VAL A 274 -6.01 8.96 3.96
N ASP A 275 -7.04 9.06 3.11
CA ASP A 275 -6.91 8.88 1.68
C ASP A 275 -6.39 10.17 1.04
N PHE A 276 -5.47 10.03 0.09
CA PHE A 276 -5.08 11.12 -0.78
C PHE A 276 -6.18 11.39 -1.80
N THR A 277 -6.54 12.66 -1.95
CA THR A 277 -7.40 13.17 -3.01
C THR A 277 -6.62 14.13 -3.90
N PRO A 278 -6.72 14.02 -5.24
CA PRO A 278 -6.11 14.99 -6.14
C PRO A 278 -6.68 16.38 -5.90
N PRO A 279 -5.86 17.44 -6.03
CA PRO A 279 -6.34 18.79 -5.85
C PRO A 279 -7.37 19.15 -6.93
N VAL A 280 -8.44 19.85 -6.55
CA VAL A 280 -9.43 20.39 -7.49
C VAL A 280 -9.13 21.85 -7.84
N GLU A 281 -9.59 22.30 -9.00
CA GLU A 281 -9.36 23.68 -9.44
C GLU A 281 -10.00 24.67 -8.45
N GLY A 282 -9.22 25.64 -7.96
CA GLY A 282 -9.66 26.60 -6.96
C GLY A 282 -9.75 26.05 -5.53
N GLU A 283 -9.17 24.87 -5.26
CA GLU A 283 -9.10 24.32 -3.92
C GLU A 283 -8.32 25.22 -2.96
N THR A 284 -8.92 25.52 -1.82
CA THR A 284 -8.28 26.24 -0.71
C THR A 284 -8.72 25.65 0.62
N LEU A 285 -7.91 25.81 1.67
CA LEU A 285 -8.30 25.39 3.01
C LEU A 285 -9.58 26.11 3.49
N GLU A 286 -9.76 27.38 3.13
CA GLU A 286 -10.92 28.19 3.52
C GLU A 286 -12.23 27.59 3.01
N THR A 287 -12.25 27.16 1.75
CA THR A 287 -13.46 26.71 1.06
C THR A 287 -13.67 25.20 1.13
N HIS A 288 -12.58 24.42 1.11
CA HIS A 288 -12.64 22.95 1.02
C HIS A 288 -12.35 22.25 2.37
N ALA A 289 -11.80 22.98 3.34
CA ALA A 289 -11.60 22.51 4.71
C ALA A 289 -12.05 23.56 5.76
N PRO A 290 -13.30 24.09 5.68
CA PRO A 290 -13.71 25.27 6.44
C PRO A 290 -13.61 25.10 7.97
N ASN A 291 -13.80 23.89 8.49
CA ASN A 291 -13.64 23.61 9.92
C ASN A 291 -12.16 23.63 10.35
N PHE A 292 -11.29 23.04 9.55
CA PHE A 292 -9.84 23.09 9.78
C PHE A 292 -9.33 24.53 9.67
N TRP A 293 -9.80 25.28 8.67
CA TRP A 293 -9.46 26.69 8.53
C TRP A 293 -9.85 27.54 9.74
N ARG A 294 -11.09 27.41 10.22
CA ARG A 294 -11.57 28.12 11.43
C ARG A 294 -10.71 27.81 12.65
N TRP A 295 -10.33 26.55 12.82
CA TRP A 295 -9.44 26.15 13.91
C TRP A 295 -8.04 26.75 13.73
N LEU A 296 -7.46 26.64 12.53
CA LEU A 296 -6.11 27.13 12.20
C LEU A 296 -6.00 28.64 12.43
N ASP A 297 -6.97 29.40 11.93
CA ASP A 297 -7.02 30.85 12.07
C ASP A 297 -7.18 31.27 13.54
N ARG A 298 -8.03 30.57 14.30
CA ARG A 298 -8.17 30.78 15.75
C ARG A 298 -6.89 30.46 16.51
N ALA A 299 -6.24 29.33 16.23
CA ALA A 299 -4.98 28.92 16.86
C ALA A 299 -3.85 29.93 16.54
N ALA A 300 -3.88 30.49 15.34
CA ALA A 300 -2.99 31.54 14.90
C ALA A 300 -3.39 32.96 15.37
N SER A 301 -4.56 33.12 16.00
CA SER A 301 -5.11 34.43 16.39
C SER A 301 -5.22 35.40 15.21
N GLY A 302 -5.61 34.90 14.04
CA GLY A 302 -5.72 35.65 12.79
C GLY A 302 -4.39 36.05 12.16
N ASN A 303 -3.24 35.62 12.70
CA ASN A 303 -1.91 35.97 12.17
C ASN A 303 -1.49 35.01 11.04
N PRO A 304 -1.31 35.49 9.79
CA PRO A 304 -0.94 34.63 8.67
C PRO A 304 0.38 33.89 8.85
N THR A 305 1.43 34.55 9.34
CA THR A 305 2.73 33.92 9.59
C THR A 305 2.62 32.80 10.62
N LYS A 306 1.81 32.99 11.67
CA LYS A 306 1.57 31.94 12.66
C LYS A 306 0.79 30.75 12.07
N ARG A 307 -0.12 30.98 11.11
CA ARG A 307 -0.77 29.88 10.37
C ARG A 307 0.25 29.08 9.58
N ASP A 308 1.16 29.74 8.88
CA ASP A 308 2.21 29.08 8.10
C ASP A 308 3.13 28.23 8.97
N VAL A 309 3.48 28.72 10.17
CA VAL A 309 4.26 27.94 11.16
C VAL A 309 3.51 26.70 11.63
N ILE A 310 2.21 26.80 11.90
CA ILE A 310 1.38 25.63 12.29
C ILE A 310 1.30 24.64 11.12
N LEU A 311 1.11 25.11 9.88
CA LEU A 311 1.09 24.27 8.70
C LEU A 311 2.44 23.59 8.46
N ALA A 312 3.57 24.30 8.64
CA ALA A 312 4.91 23.72 8.56
C ALA A 312 5.14 22.66 9.64
N ALA A 313 4.64 22.88 10.86
CA ALA A 313 4.69 21.90 11.93
C ALA A 313 3.87 20.63 11.60
N LEU A 314 2.66 20.79 11.05
CA LEU A 314 1.84 19.66 10.59
C LEU A 314 2.48 18.93 9.40
N PHE A 315 3.12 19.66 8.48
CA PHE A 315 3.88 19.08 7.37
C PHE A 315 5.09 18.28 7.87
N MET A 316 5.79 18.78 8.88
CA MET A 316 6.89 18.05 9.52
C MET A 316 6.43 16.68 10.03
N VAL A 317 5.23 16.61 10.61
CA VAL A 317 4.62 15.35 11.05
C VAL A 317 4.19 14.49 9.86
N LEU A 318 3.41 15.04 8.92
CA LEU A 318 2.91 14.35 7.73
C LEU A 318 4.03 13.69 6.91
N ALA A 319 5.10 14.44 6.65
CA ALA A 319 6.23 14.00 5.84
C ALA A 319 7.36 13.37 6.67
N ASN A 320 7.12 13.10 7.97
CA ASN A 320 8.07 12.51 8.90
C ASN A 320 9.48 13.16 8.83
N ARG A 321 9.54 14.50 8.90
CA ARG A 321 10.75 15.31 8.74
C ARG A 321 11.57 15.42 10.03
N TYR A 322 11.95 14.27 10.58
CA TYR A 322 12.88 14.21 11.72
C TYR A 322 14.26 14.81 11.38
N ASP A 323 14.61 14.90 10.09
CA ASP A 323 15.85 15.50 9.59
C ASP A 323 15.90 17.03 9.75
N TRP A 324 14.79 17.68 10.11
CA TRP A 324 14.78 19.10 10.46
C TRP A 324 15.44 19.37 11.82
N GLN A 325 15.65 18.32 12.62
CA GLN A 325 16.23 18.40 13.95
C GLN A 325 15.47 19.34 14.89
N LEU A 326 14.14 19.33 14.77
CA LEU A 326 13.22 20.12 15.57
C LEU A 326 12.29 19.20 16.36
N PHE A 327 11.75 19.73 17.45
CA PHE A 327 10.53 19.20 18.08
C PHE A 327 9.53 20.33 18.26
N LEU A 328 8.26 19.97 18.39
CA LEU A 328 7.17 20.92 18.48
C LEU A 328 6.80 21.14 19.96
N GLU A 329 7.10 22.32 20.47
CA GLU A 329 6.57 22.78 21.76
C GLU A 329 5.30 23.60 21.54
N VAL A 330 4.18 23.12 22.06
CA VAL A 330 2.87 23.73 21.85
C VAL A 330 2.35 24.26 23.18
N THR A 331 2.39 25.57 23.36
CA THR A 331 1.94 26.25 24.59
C THR A 331 0.73 27.14 24.34
N GLY A 332 -0.03 27.42 25.39
CA GLY A 332 -1.17 28.34 25.32
C GLY A 332 -2.24 28.07 26.39
N PRO A 333 -3.18 29.01 26.60
CA PRO A 333 -4.24 28.88 27.59
C PRO A 333 -5.18 27.70 27.28
N GLY A 334 -6.00 27.31 28.26
CA GLY A 334 -7.08 26.33 28.05
C GLY A 334 -8.01 26.77 26.91
N GLY A 335 -8.49 25.82 26.10
CA GLY A 335 -9.40 26.11 24.98
C GLY A 335 -8.77 26.79 23.76
N SER A 336 -7.44 26.83 23.66
CA SER A 336 -6.73 27.37 22.50
C SER A 336 -6.62 26.40 21.30
N GLY A 337 -7.11 25.16 21.44
CA GLY A 337 -7.09 24.16 20.37
C GLY A 337 -5.83 23.29 20.31
N LYS A 338 -5.02 23.24 21.37
CA LYS A 338 -3.80 22.39 21.44
C LYS A 338 -4.11 20.90 21.30
N SER A 339 -5.17 20.42 21.95
CA SER A 339 -5.59 19.02 21.83
C SER A 339 -5.99 18.67 20.39
N ILE A 340 -6.67 19.60 19.71
CA ILE A 340 -7.02 19.46 18.28
C ILE A 340 -5.74 19.40 17.42
N LEU A 341 -4.71 20.21 17.71
CA LEU A 341 -3.42 20.11 17.03
C LEU A 341 -2.81 18.71 17.19
N ALA A 342 -2.83 18.18 18.41
CA ALA A 342 -2.29 16.85 18.71
C ALA A 342 -3.09 15.73 18.01
N GLU A 343 -4.42 15.85 17.94
CA GLU A 343 -5.28 14.92 17.21
C GLU A 343 -5.02 14.95 15.71
N ILE A 344 -4.90 16.15 15.12
CA ILE A 344 -4.55 16.30 13.70
C ILE A 344 -3.16 15.71 13.44
N ALA A 345 -2.16 16.01 14.29
CA ALA A 345 -0.83 15.43 14.15
C ALA A 345 -0.86 13.89 14.24
N THR A 346 -1.66 13.32 15.15
CA THR A 346 -1.86 11.86 15.24
C THR A 346 -2.50 11.29 13.97
N MET A 347 -3.55 11.92 13.44
CA MET A 347 -4.17 11.50 12.18
C MET A 347 -3.19 11.54 11.01
N LEU A 348 -2.34 12.57 10.93
CA LEU A 348 -1.33 12.72 9.89
C LEU A 348 -0.19 11.69 10.02
N ALA A 349 0.24 11.36 11.24
CA ALA A 349 1.23 10.31 11.47
C ALA A 349 0.66 8.90 11.24
N GLY A 350 -0.64 8.73 11.47
CA GLY A 350 -1.35 7.46 11.63
C GLY A 350 -1.43 7.06 13.11
N GLU A 351 -2.59 6.61 13.57
CA GLU A 351 -2.86 6.21 14.96
C GLU A 351 -1.91 5.08 15.41
N ASP A 352 -1.71 4.10 14.53
CA ASP A 352 -0.77 2.99 14.74
C ASP A 352 0.70 3.44 14.84
N ASN A 353 1.02 4.64 14.36
CA ASN A 353 2.38 5.18 14.29
C ASN A 353 2.61 6.32 15.30
N ALA A 354 1.60 6.61 16.15
CA ALA A 354 1.69 7.60 17.20
C ALA A 354 1.63 6.95 18.59
N THR A 355 2.49 7.40 19.51
CA THR A 355 2.48 6.96 20.91
C THR A 355 2.46 8.15 21.86
N SER A 356 2.09 7.89 23.11
CA SER A 356 2.15 8.87 24.20
C SER A 356 3.23 8.45 25.19
N ALA A 357 4.03 9.41 25.61
CA ALA A 357 5.14 9.19 26.53
C ALA A 357 5.28 10.40 27.48
N ASN A 358 6.19 10.28 28.43
CA ASN A 358 6.68 11.41 29.21
C ASN A 358 8.17 11.62 28.94
N ILE A 359 8.72 12.75 29.39
CA ILE A 359 10.13 13.07 29.19
C ILE A 359 11.07 12.00 29.80
N ASP A 360 10.70 11.41 30.93
CA ASP A 360 11.45 10.31 31.57
C ASP A 360 11.52 9.04 30.69
N THR A 361 10.50 8.77 29.87
CA THR A 361 10.52 7.68 28.87
C THR A 361 11.57 7.95 27.78
N LEU A 362 11.80 9.22 27.43
CA LEU A 362 12.80 9.61 26.43
C LEU A 362 14.23 9.53 26.98
N GLU A 363 14.42 9.68 28.29
CA GLU A 363 15.73 9.71 28.92
C GLU A 363 16.21 8.30 29.32
N ASP A 364 15.30 7.41 29.77
CA ASP A 364 15.64 6.05 30.21
C ASP A 364 15.71 5.05 29.02
N PRO A 365 16.87 4.43 28.72
CA PRO A 365 17.03 3.46 27.64
C PRO A 365 16.07 2.26 27.71
N ARG A 366 15.66 1.83 28.91
CA ARG A 366 14.71 0.71 29.08
C ARG A 366 13.30 1.10 28.70
N LYS A 367 12.87 2.30 29.10
CA LYS A 367 11.54 2.83 28.77
C LYS A 367 11.46 3.21 27.30
N ARG A 368 12.55 3.74 26.73
CA ARG A 368 12.69 4.11 25.32
C ARG A 368 12.43 2.94 24.37
N ALA A 369 12.67 1.70 24.79
CA ALA A 369 12.35 0.51 23.99
C ALA A 369 10.87 0.47 23.56
N SER A 370 9.95 1.04 24.35
CA SER A 370 8.53 1.14 24.01
C SER A 370 8.21 2.12 22.87
N LEU A 371 9.17 2.96 22.47
CA LEU A 371 9.00 3.97 21.42
C LEU A 371 9.48 3.49 20.04
N ILE A 372 10.05 2.29 19.97
CA ILE A 372 10.56 1.73 18.71
C ILE A 372 9.41 1.54 17.73
N GLY A 373 9.59 2.05 16.51
CA GLY A 373 8.63 1.90 15.41
C GLY A 373 7.61 3.02 15.27
N PHE A 374 7.50 3.93 16.24
CA PHE A 374 6.60 5.09 16.16
C PHE A 374 7.27 6.28 15.43
N SER A 375 6.50 7.01 14.62
CA SER A 375 6.94 8.24 13.94
C SER A 375 6.56 9.51 14.69
N LEU A 376 5.57 9.44 15.59
CA LEU A 376 5.14 10.56 16.42
C LEU A 376 5.10 10.15 17.90
N ILE A 377 5.84 10.88 18.73
CA ILE A 377 5.83 10.72 20.19
C ILE A 377 5.20 11.97 20.80
N ARG A 378 4.06 11.81 21.48
CA ARG A 378 3.34 12.90 22.13
C ARG A 378 3.68 12.94 23.61
N LEU A 379 3.97 14.12 24.12
CA LEU A 379 4.23 14.36 25.52
C LEU A 379 3.12 15.28 26.07
N PRO A 380 1.93 14.75 26.37
CA PRO A 380 0.84 15.57 26.92
C PRO A 380 1.20 16.04 28.33
N ASP A 381 0.79 17.27 28.67
CA ASP A 381 0.83 17.87 30.02
C ASP A 381 2.05 17.46 30.86
N GLN A 382 3.23 17.95 30.45
CA GLN A 382 4.46 17.69 31.21
C GLN A 382 4.51 18.54 32.47
N GLU A 383 4.67 17.89 33.62
CA GLU A 383 5.02 18.57 34.87
C GLU A 383 6.41 19.23 34.75
N LYS A 384 6.72 20.12 35.70
CA LYS A 384 8.04 20.74 35.76
C LYS A 384 9.11 19.66 35.86
N TRP A 385 9.92 19.55 34.82
CA TRP A 385 10.99 18.58 34.74
C TRP A 385 12.37 19.25 34.81
N SER A 386 13.34 18.56 35.41
CA SER A 386 14.74 18.99 35.50
C SER A 386 15.68 17.84 35.12
N GLY A 387 16.52 18.07 34.11
CA GLY A 387 17.55 17.17 33.64
C GLY A 387 18.32 17.81 32.48
N ASP A 388 19.31 17.13 31.91
CA ASP A 388 20.15 17.66 30.82
C ASP A 388 19.48 17.59 29.43
N GLY A 389 18.41 16.79 29.32
CA GLY A 389 17.59 16.58 28.13
C GLY A 389 18.36 15.84 27.04
N ALA A 390 19.35 15.03 27.43
CA ALA A 390 20.23 14.35 26.48
C ALA A 390 19.46 13.37 25.61
N GLY A 391 18.53 12.61 26.18
CA GLY A 391 17.67 11.68 25.48
C GLY A 391 16.77 12.38 24.46
N LEU A 392 16.06 13.43 24.89
CA LEU A 392 15.24 14.25 23.99
C LEU A 392 16.08 14.83 22.84
N LYS A 393 17.21 15.47 23.14
CA LYS A 393 18.10 16.07 22.13
C LYS A 393 18.62 15.05 21.13
N ALA A 394 19.04 13.87 21.59
CA ALA A 394 19.54 12.82 20.72
C ALA A 394 18.44 12.29 19.78
N ILE A 395 17.24 12.04 20.30
CA ILE A 395 16.09 11.60 19.48
C ILE A 395 15.74 12.65 18.44
N THR A 396 15.60 13.92 18.86
CA THR A 396 15.20 14.99 17.95
C THR A 396 16.33 15.39 17.00
N GLY A 397 17.59 15.22 17.40
CA GLY A 397 18.78 15.49 16.57
C GLY A 397 19.05 14.43 15.52
N GLY A 398 18.37 13.28 15.58
CA GLY A 398 18.59 12.15 14.67
C GLY A 398 19.81 11.30 15.01
N ASP A 399 20.31 11.41 16.25
CA ASP A 399 21.41 10.59 16.75
C ASP A 399 20.93 9.15 17.00
N ALA A 400 21.86 8.19 16.90
CA ALA A 400 21.60 6.84 17.34
C ALA A 400 21.43 6.82 18.87
N VAL A 401 20.31 6.26 19.33
CA VAL A 401 19.97 6.18 20.77
C VAL A 401 19.99 4.72 21.23
N SER A 402 20.51 4.50 22.43
CA SER A 402 20.49 3.17 23.04
C SER A 402 19.08 2.81 23.52
N VAL A 403 18.73 1.55 23.36
CA VAL A 403 17.52 0.93 23.89
C VAL A 403 17.91 -0.36 24.61
N ASP A 404 17.29 -0.62 25.75
CA ASP A 404 17.50 -1.83 26.57
C ASP A 404 16.14 -2.56 26.69
N PRO A 405 15.74 -3.34 25.67
CA PRO A 405 14.46 -4.03 25.67
C PRO A 405 14.45 -5.07 26.79
N LYS A 406 13.38 -5.10 27.59
CA LYS A 406 13.25 -6.11 28.63
C LYS A 406 13.35 -7.51 28.02
N TYR A 407 14.36 -8.28 28.42
CA TYR A 407 14.63 -9.68 27.98
C TYR A 407 15.31 -9.85 26.61
N GLN A 408 16.01 -8.83 26.10
CA GLN A 408 16.98 -8.92 24.99
C GLN A 408 18.30 -8.28 25.44
#